data_AF-R6V022-F1
#
_entry.id   AF-R6V022-F1
#
_cell.length_a   1.000
_cell.length_b   1.000
_cell.length_c   1.000
_cell.angle_alpha   90.00
_cell.angle_beta   90.00
_cell.angle_gamma   90.00
#
_symmetry.space_group_name_H-M   'P 1'
#
loop_
_entity.id
_entity.type
_entity.pdbx_description
1 polymer ?
#
loop_
_entity_poly.entity_id
_entity_poly.type
_entity_poly.pdbx_seq_one_letter_code
_entity_poly.pdbx_strand_id
1 'polypeptide(L)'
;MAVSGILCFIGYLTASLSPFPALSLAGCALCGFSVGIFWPGTLSIAARVCPNGGTFMYGILALAGDVGCVCGTGFVGFISGMFGDDLKKGILCASVFPILMFIGLTVCRSRMNRE
;
A
#
# COMPACT_ATOMS: atom_id res chain seq x y z
N MET A 1 -10.61 -0.98 7.06
CA MET A 1 -9.24 -0.50 6.70
C MET A 1 -8.14 -1.24 7.45
N ALA A 2 -8.20 -1.39 8.78
CA ALA A 2 -7.17 -2.12 9.53
C ALA A 2 -6.98 -3.58 9.07
N VAL A 3 -8.08 -4.33 8.88
CA VAL A 3 -8.03 -5.73 8.40
C VAL A 3 -7.37 -5.85 7.02
N SER A 4 -7.76 -4.98 6.07
CA SER A 4 -7.15 -4.93 4.74
C SER A 4 -5.67 -4.53 4.81
N GLY A 5 -5.31 -3.56 5.66
CA GLY A 5 -3.91 -3.18 5.88
C GLY A 5 -3.05 -4.35 6.39
N ILE A 6 -3.56 -5.13 7.33
CA ILE A 6 -2.88 -6.31 7.89
C ILE A 6 -2.75 -7.41 6.83
N LEU A 7 -3.83 -7.72 6.09
CA LEU A 7 -3.81 -8.69 4.99
C LEU A 7 -2.84 -8.29 3.88
N CYS A 8 -2.76 -7.00 3.57
CA CYS A 8 -1.82 -6.45 2.59
C CYS A 8 -0.37 -6.65 3.06
N PHE A 9 -0.07 -6.36 4.32
CA PHE A 9 1.26 -6.59 4.90
C PHE A 9 1.66 -8.08 4.88
N ILE A 10 0.75 -8.97 5.26
CA ILE A 10 0.97 -10.42 5.22
C ILE A 10 1.18 -10.90 3.77
N GLY A 11 0.40 -10.39 2.82
CA GLY A 11 0.53 -10.70 1.40
C GLY A 11 1.90 -10.27 0.85
N TYR A 12 2.37 -9.08 1.23
CA TYR A 12 3.68 -8.55 0.87
C TYR A 12 4.83 -9.42 1.43
N LEU A 13 4.73 -9.82 2.70
CA LEU A 13 5.70 -10.71 3.34
C LEU A 13 5.74 -12.08 2.64
N THR A 14 4.57 -12.64 2.34
CA THR A 14 4.44 -13.93 1.66
C THR A 14 5.00 -13.87 0.25
N ALA A 15 4.72 -12.80 -0.50
CA ALA A 15 5.23 -12.58 -1.84
C ALA A 15 6.77 -12.52 -1.86
N SER A 16 7.37 -11.86 -0.86
CA SER A 16 8.80 -11.61 -0.78
C SER A 16 9.62 -12.78 -0.23
N LEU A 17 9.13 -13.43 0.84
CA LEU A 17 9.87 -14.48 1.55
C LEU A 17 9.69 -15.88 0.92
N SER A 18 8.67 -16.06 0.08
CA SER A 18 8.34 -17.35 -0.53
C SER A 18 9.44 -17.84 -1.49
N PRO A 19 10.02 -19.04 -1.31
CA PRO A 19 10.89 -19.69 -2.30
C PRO A 19 10.13 -20.33 -3.47
N PHE A 20 8.80 -20.49 -3.37
CA PHE A 20 7.97 -21.13 -4.40
C PHE A 20 7.17 -20.10 -5.21
N PRO A 21 7.27 -20.08 -6.56
CA PRO A 21 6.60 -19.08 -7.38
C PRO A 21 5.07 -19.08 -7.23
N ALA A 22 4.45 -20.24 -7.00
CA ALA A 22 3.02 -20.35 -6.75
C ALA A 22 2.58 -19.62 -5.46
N LEU A 23 3.38 -19.71 -4.40
CA LEU A 23 3.08 -19.07 -3.12
C LEU A 23 3.31 -17.55 -3.20
N SER A 24 4.30 -17.11 -3.99
CA SER A 24 4.47 -15.68 -4.30
C SER A 24 3.28 -15.13 -5.08
N LEU A 25 2.74 -15.89 -6.04
CA LEU A 25 1.54 -15.51 -6.78
C LEU A 25 0.32 -15.38 -5.87
N ALA A 26 0.14 -16.32 -4.95
CA ALA A 26 -0.92 -16.27 -3.95
C ALA A 26 -0.79 -15.04 -3.03
N GLY A 27 0.43 -14.71 -2.61
CA GLY A 27 0.73 -13.49 -1.85
C GLY A 27 0.37 -12.21 -2.63
N CYS A 28 0.75 -12.14 -3.92
CA CYS A 28 0.37 -11.04 -4.81
C CYS A 28 -1.15 -10.93 -4.99
N ALA A 29 -1.85 -12.04 -5.18
CA ALA A 29 -3.30 -12.07 -5.33
C ALA A 29 -4.01 -11.56 -4.06
N LEU A 30 -3.56 -12.01 -2.88
CA LEU A 30 -4.09 -11.54 -1.59
C LEU A 30 -3.82 -10.04 -1.38
N CYS A 31 -2.61 -9.59 -1.74
CA CYS A 31 -2.25 -8.18 -1.65
C CYS A 31 -3.13 -7.32 -2.58
N GLY A 32 -3.31 -7.75 -3.83
CA GLY A 32 -4.18 -7.08 -4.81
C GLY A 32 -5.65 -7.05 -4.38
N PHE A 33 -6.18 -8.16 -3.87
CA PHE A 33 -7.53 -8.22 -3.31
C PHE A 33 -7.69 -7.23 -2.14
N SER A 34 -6.70 -7.19 -1.25
CA SER A 34 -6.76 -6.34 -0.07
C SER A 34 -6.71 -4.85 -0.42
N VAL A 35 -5.80 -4.45 -1.30
CA VAL A 35 -5.68 -3.05 -1.78
C VAL A 35 -6.91 -2.65 -2.59
N GLY A 36 -7.47 -3.57 -3.38
CA GLY A 36 -8.70 -3.38 -4.13
C GLY A 36 -9.91 -3.05 -3.26
N ILE A 37 -9.97 -3.55 -2.03
CA ILE A 37 -10.99 -3.18 -1.03
C ILE A 37 -10.59 -1.89 -0.28
N PHE A 38 -9.30 -1.70 -0.02
CA PHE A 38 -8.78 -0.58 0.75
C PHE A 38 -9.05 0.78 0.08
N TRP A 39 -8.81 0.89 -1.23
CA TRP A 39 -8.96 2.16 -1.96
C TRP A 39 -10.41 2.70 -2.01
N PRO A 40 -11.43 1.93 -2.45
CA PRO A 40 -12.82 2.39 -2.44
C PRO A 40 -13.35 2.65 -1.04
N GLY A 41 -12.90 1.88 -0.04
CA GLY A 41 -13.24 2.14 1.35
C GLY A 41 -12.64 3.45 1.88
N THR A 42 -11.42 3.79 1.47
CA THR A 42 -10.76 5.06 1.82
C THR A 42 -11.49 6.25 1.17
N LEU A 43 -11.85 6.14 -0.11
CA LEU A 43 -12.67 7.12 -0.83
C LEU A 43 -14.03 7.33 -0.14
N SER A 44 -14.69 6.25 0.29
CA SER A 44 -15.97 6.32 0.99
C SER A 44 -15.87 7.02 2.35
N ILE A 45 -14.81 6.74 3.12
CA ILE A 45 -14.55 7.42 4.40
C ILE A 45 -14.24 8.90 4.15
N ALA A 46 -13.40 9.22 3.17
CA ALA A 46 -13.06 10.59 2.82
C ALA A 46 -14.31 11.41 2.44
N ALA A 47 -15.23 10.82 1.68
CA ALA A 47 -16.51 11.45 1.32
C ALA A 47 -17.39 11.76 2.54
N ARG A 48 -17.39 10.89 3.55
CA ARG A 48 -18.14 11.12 4.80
C ARG A 48 -17.49 12.19 5.68
N VAL A 49 -16.16 12.17 5.80
CA VAL A 49 -15.42 13.08 6.69
C VAL A 49 -15.30 14.49 6.09
N CYS A 50 -15.18 14.59 4.77
CA CYS A 50 -15.08 15.86 4.03
C CYS A 50 -16.28 16.03 3.08
N PRO A 51 -17.50 16.27 3.59
CA PRO A 51 -18.71 16.38 2.77
C PRO A 51 -18.66 17.54 1.76
N ASN A 52 -17.91 18.61 2.07
CA ASN A 52 -17.72 19.75 1.17
C ASN A 52 -16.52 19.61 0.22
N GLY A 53 -15.78 18.49 0.29
CA GLY A 53 -14.54 18.30 -0.49
C GLY A 53 -14.77 18.15 -2.00
N GLY A 54 -15.95 17.67 -2.40
CA GLY A 54 -16.38 17.56 -3.80
C GLY A 54 -15.32 16.95 -4.72
N THR A 55 -15.26 17.43 -5.96
CA THR A 55 -14.31 16.95 -6.98
C THR A 55 -12.85 17.23 -6.64
N PHE A 56 -12.57 18.32 -5.91
CA PHE A 56 -11.20 18.70 -5.55
C PHE A 56 -10.54 17.67 -4.64
N MET A 57 -11.26 17.17 -3.63
CA MET A 57 -10.77 16.12 -2.72
C MET A 57 -10.39 14.85 -3.50
N TYR A 58 -11.26 14.39 -4.40
CA TYR A 58 -10.99 13.21 -5.21
C TYR A 58 -9.84 13.42 -6.18
N GLY A 59 -9.68 14.64 -6.73
CA GLY A 59 -8.53 15.01 -7.56
C GLY A 59 -7.20 14.92 -6.82
N ILE A 60 -7.13 15.43 -5.57
CA ILE A 60 -5.94 15.28 -4.72
C ILE A 60 -5.68 13.81 -4.38
N LEU A 61 -6.72 13.02 -4.11
CA LEU A 61 -6.56 11.60 -3.80
C LEU A 61 -6.07 10.80 -5.01
N ALA A 62 -6.56 11.11 -6.21
CA ALA A 62 -6.08 10.52 -7.46
C ALA A 62 -4.61 10.87 -7.71
N LEU A 63 -4.23 12.16 -7.56
CA LEU A 63 -2.85 12.60 -7.69
C LEU A 63 -1.92 11.90 -6.70
N ALA A 64 -2.35 11.75 -5.44
CA ALA A 64 -1.59 11.02 -4.42
C ALA A 64 -1.39 9.54 -4.81
N GLY A 65 -2.40 8.93 -5.44
CA GLY A 65 -2.30 7.58 -6.00
C GLY A 65 -1.26 7.48 -7.12
N ASP A 66 -1.27 8.41 -8.08
CA ASP A 66 -0.32 8.45 -9.18
C ASP A 66 1.12 8.67 -8.69
N VAL A 67 1.32 9.61 -7.76
CA VAL A 67 2.62 9.84 -7.11
C VAL A 67 3.10 8.58 -6.39
N GLY A 68 2.21 7.91 -5.65
CA GLY A 68 2.51 6.65 -4.99
C GLY A 68 2.95 5.55 -5.96
N CYS A 69 2.28 5.44 -7.12
CA CYS A 69 2.63 4.48 -8.16
C CYS A 69 4.01 4.76 -8.76
N VAL A 70 4.29 6.01 -9.14
CA VAL A 70 5.57 6.42 -9.72
C VAL A 70 6.72 6.24 -8.73
N CYS A 71 6.58 6.75 -7.50
CA CYS A 71 7.61 6.64 -6.47
C CYS A 71 7.82 5.20 -6.04
N GLY A 72 6.73 4.44 -5.84
CA GLY A 72 6.78 3.05 -5.41
C GLY A 72 7.44 2.15 -6.44
N THR A 73 6.90 2.08 -7.66
CA THR A 73 7.45 1.22 -8.72
C THR A 73 8.86 1.64 -9.13
N GLY A 74 9.14 2.95 -9.18
CA GLY A 74 10.49 3.48 -9.44
C GLY A 74 11.51 3.06 -8.39
N PHE A 75 11.16 3.12 -7.10
CA PHE A 75 12.03 2.68 -6.02
C PHE A 75 12.33 1.17 -6.09
N VAL A 76 11.30 0.35 -6.32
CA VAL A 76 11.47 -1.11 -6.47
C VAL A 76 12.32 -1.45 -7.68
N GLY A 77 12.08 -0.79 -8.82
CA GLY A 77 12.86 -0.96 -10.04
C GLY A 77 14.33 -0.58 -9.86
N PHE A 78 14.60 0.56 -9.20
CA PHE A 78 15.95 1.02 -8.92
C PHE A 78 16.74 0.03 -8.04
N ILE A 79 16.12 -0.45 -6.95
CA ILE A 79 16.78 -1.44 -6.08
C ILE A 79 16.95 -2.79 -6.78
N SER A 80 15.97 -3.23 -7.56
CA SER A 80 16.07 -4.49 -8.31
C SER A 80 17.22 -4.43 -9.33
N GLY A 81 17.34 -3.32 -10.06
CA GLY A 81 18.41 -3.12 -11.04
C GLY A 81 19.80 -3.07 -10.41
N MET A 82 19.95 -2.46 -9.23
CA MET A 82 21.23 -2.46 -8.49
C MET A 82 21.65 -3.86 -8.02
N PHE A 83 20.69 -4.76 -7.80
CA PHE A 83 20.92 -6.13 -7.34
C PHE A 83 20.93 -7.17 -8.48
N GLY A 84 21.10 -6.74 -9.74
CA GLY A 84 21.19 -7.64 -10.89
C GLY A 84 19.85 -8.24 -11.33
N ASP A 85 18.78 -7.42 -11.31
CA ASP A 85 17.40 -7.78 -11.66
C ASP A 85 16.72 -8.81 -10.74
N ASP A 86 17.23 -8.94 -9.50
CA ASP A 86 16.60 -9.73 -8.44
C ASP A 86 15.31 -9.05 -7.91
N LEU A 87 14.19 -9.24 -8.63
CA LEU A 87 12.86 -8.72 -8.23
C LEU A 87 12.48 -9.08 -6.80
N LYS A 88 12.94 -10.24 -6.32
CA LYS A 88 12.65 -10.71 -4.97
C LYS A 88 13.20 -9.77 -3.90
N LYS A 89 14.43 -9.27 -4.09
CA LYS A 89 15.07 -8.29 -3.21
C LYS A 89 14.43 -6.92 -3.33
N GLY A 90 14.05 -6.52 -4.55
CA GLY A 90 13.27 -5.32 -4.80
C GLY A 90 11.94 -5.29 -4.04
N ILE A 91 11.16 -6.38 -4.13
CA ILE A 91 9.89 -6.54 -3.41
C ILE A 91 10.11 -6.58 -1.89
N LEU A 92 11.24 -7.14 -1.44
CA LEU A 92 11.62 -7.14 -0.03
C LEU A 92 11.85 -5.73 0.49
N CYS A 93 12.55 -4.88 -0.26
CA CYS A 93 12.67 -3.45 0.06
C CYS A 93 11.34 -2.71 -0.05
N ALA A 94 10.45 -3.13 -0.95
CA ALA A 94 9.12 -2.54 -1.09
C ALA A 94 8.21 -2.80 0.12
N SER A 95 8.52 -3.78 0.98
CA SER A 95 7.83 -3.99 2.26
C SER A 95 7.96 -2.81 3.24
N VAL A 96 8.90 -1.88 3.02
CA VAL A 96 8.98 -0.61 3.77
C VAL A 96 7.73 0.24 3.57
N PHE A 97 7.09 0.15 2.40
CA PHE A 97 5.90 0.93 2.06
C PHE A 97 4.67 0.58 2.93
N PRO A 98 4.26 -0.70 3.07
CA PRO A 98 3.19 -1.07 3.98
C PRO A 98 3.53 -0.83 5.46
N ILE A 99 4.82 -0.88 5.86
CA ILE A 99 5.25 -0.49 7.21
C ILE A 99 5.01 0.99 7.45
N LEU A 100 5.46 1.86 6.53
CA LEU A 100 5.20 3.30 6.58
C LEU A 100 3.70 3.61 6.62
N MET A 101 2.91 2.92 5.80
CA MET A 101 1.44 3.07 5.80
C MET A 101 0.84 2.71 7.16
N PHE A 102 1.30 1.63 7.79
CA PHE A 102 0.80 1.20 9.11
C PHE A 102 1.20 2.18 10.23
N ILE A 103 2.43 2.70 10.19
CA ILE A 103 2.89 3.75 11.11
C ILE A 103 2.05 5.02 10.91
N GLY A 104 1.85 5.46 9.67
CA GLY A 104 1.03 6.64 9.36
C GLY A 104 -0.41 6.50 9.89
N LEU A 105 -1.04 5.34 9.69
CA LEU A 105 -2.39 5.07 10.20
C LEU A 105 -2.45 5.08 11.73
N THR A 106 -1.46 4.49 12.42
CA THR A 106 -1.43 4.46 13.89
C THR A 106 -1.16 5.85 14.48
N VAL A 107 -0.28 6.64 13.88
CA VAL A 107 -0.03 8.04 14.28
C VAL A 107 -1.26 8.91 14.05
N CYS A 108 -1.89 8.87 12.86
CA CYS A 108 -3.12 9.62 12.60
C CYS A 108 -4.25 9.22 13.56
N ARG A 109 -4.40 7.92 13.83
CA ARG A 109 -5.40 7.44 14.78
C ARG A 109 -5.11 7.91 16.21
N SER A 110 -3.85 7.91 16.63
CA SER A 110 -3.45 8.41 17.95
C SER A 110 -3.68 9.92 18.09
N ARG A 111 -3.49 10.70 17.03
CA ARG A 111 -3.79 12.14 17.01
C ARG A 111 -5.29 12.40 17.13
N MET A 112 -6.12 11.70 16.35
CA MET A 112 -7.58 11.83 16.38
C MET A 112 -8.20 11.38 17.71
N ASN A 113 -7.57 10.43 18.43
CA ASN A 113 -8.06 9.98 19.74
C ASN A 113 -7.64 10.89 20.91
N ARG A 114 -6.86 11.95 20.62
CA ARG A 114 -6.33 12.91 21.59
C ARG A 114 -7.07 14.25 21.56
N GLU A 115 -7.97 14.42 20.59
CA GLU A 115 -8.95 15.51 20.47
C GLU A 115 -10.32 15.01 20.95
#